data_AF-A0A842Y408-F1
#
_entry.id   AF-A0A842Y408-F1
#
_cell.length_a   1.000
_cell.length_b   1.000
_cell.length_c   1.000
_cell.angle_alpha   90.00
_cell.angle_beta   90.00
_cell.angle_gamma   90.00
#
_symmetry.space_group_name_H-M   'P 1'
#
loop_
_entity.id
_entity.type
_entity.pdbx_description
1 polymer ?
#
loop_
_entity_poly.entity_id
_entity_poly.type
_entity_poly.pdbx_seq_one_letter_code
_entity_poly.pdbx_strand_id
1 'polypeptide(L)'
;MFYKNQHVHSLYNFVVRNDGRDMKNIPENMIFTGYTHDVKAALSASDIFFFPSIHETQGLAIVEAAANNRSIVTRDLPVFKEWLTHGHNCLMGTCVDDFAARLGGGSS
;
A
#
# COMPACT_ATOMS: atom_id res chain seq x y z
N MET A 1 11.53 -17.88 -3.13
CA MET A 1 11.13 -19.21 -2.61
C MET A 1 9.95 -18.98 -1.67
N PHE A 2 8.74 -19.38 -2.08
CA PHE A 2 7.55 -19.31 -1.21
C PHE A 2 7.67 -20.37 -0.11
N TYR A 3 7.24 -20.05 1.12
CA TYR A 3 7.04 -21.07 2.14
C TYR A 3 5.86 -21.96 1.70
N LYS A 4 6.09 -23.26 1.60
CA LYS A 4 5.06 -24.26 1.27
C LYS A 4 3.91 -24.15 2.28
N ASN A 5 2.67 -24.16 1.78
CA ASN A 5 1.38 -24.30 2.50
C ASN A 5 0.47 -23.06 2.62
N GLN A 6 0.56 -22.04 1.75
CA GLN A 6 -0.58 -21.13 1.56
C GLN A 6 -1.40 -21.55 0.35
N HIS A 7 -2.57 -22.16 0.61
CA HIS A 7 -3.60 -22.37 -0.40
C HIS A 7 -4.47 -21.12 -0.48
N VAL A 8 -4.29 -20.31 -1.52
CA VAL A 8 -5.20 -19.19 -1.82
C VAL A 8 -6.46 -19.78 -2.44
N HIS A 9 -7.43 -20.17 -1.60
CA HIS A 9 -8.74 -20.63 -2.07
C HIS A 9 -9.53 -19.41 -2.59
N SER A 10 -9.43 -19.14 -3.89
CA SER A 10 -10.08 -18.03 -4.61
C SER A 10 -11.63 -18.06 -4.60
N LEU A 11 -12.26 -18.98 -3.88
CA LEU A 11 -13.71 -19.22 -3.95
C LEU A 11 -14.49 -18.68 -2.73
N TYR A 12 -13.80 -18.35 -1.63
CA TYR A 12 -14.40 -17.70 -0.47
C TYR A 12 -13.48 -16.57 -0.04
N ASN A 13 -14.02 -15.37 0.05
CA ASN A 13 -13.38 -14.09 0.38
C ASN A 13 -12.72 -14.06 1.78
N PHE A 14 -11.79 -14.96 2.04
CA PHE A 14 -11.23 -15.23 3.36
C PHE A 14 -9.73 -15.50 3.22
N VAL A 15 -8.93 -14.55 3.71
CA VAL A 15 -7.49 -14.77 3.88
C VAL A 15 -7.25 -15.04 5.36
N VAL A 16 -6.92 -16.29 5.68
CA VAL A 16 -6.43 -16.68 7.00
C VAL A 16 -4.92 -16.45 7.02
N ARG A 17 -4.46 -15.45 7.79
CA ARG A 17 -3.04 -15.31 8.08
C ARG A 17 -2.68 -16.26 9.24
N ASN A 18 -1.45 -16.77 9.24
CA ASN A 18 -0.93 -17.67 10.31
C ASN A 18 -0.87 -17.03 11.71
N ASP A 19 -1.29 -15.76 11.85
CA ASP A 19 -1.44 -15.04 13.11
C ASP A 19 -2.88 -15.03 13.65
N GLY A 20 -3.81 -15.78 13.04
CA GLY A 20 -5.18 -15.95 13.51
C GLY A 20 -6.13 -14.80 13.15
N ARG A 21 -5.74 -13.89 12.25
CA ARG A 21 -6.63 -12.84 11.75
C ARG A 21 -7.40 -13.30 10.52
N ASP A 22 -8.71 -13.21 10.64
CA ASP A 22 -9.68 -13.49 9.59
C ASP A 22 -10.03 -12.20 8.84
N MET A 23 -9.55 -12.05 7.61
CA MET A 23 -9.95 -10.93 6.76
C MET A 23 -11.24 -11.32 6.02
N LYS A 24 -12.39 -10.83 6.49
CA LYS A 24 -13.71 -11.03 5.88
C LYS A 24 -14.03 -9.87 4.93
N ASN A 25 -14.82 -10.11 3.88
CA ASN A 25 -15.31 -9.10 2.92
C ASN A 25 -14.20 -8.40 2.11
N ILE A 26 -13.27 -9.18 1.57
CA ILE A 26 -12.26 -8.67 0.63
C ILE A 26 -12.97 -8.16 -0.64
N PRO A 27 -12.70 -6.94 -1.13
CA PRO A 27 -13.27 -6.47 -2.39
C PRO A 27 -12.85 -7.37 -3.57
N GLU A 28 -13.75 -7.59 -4.54
CA GLU A 28 -13.45 -8.43 -5.72
C GLU A 28 -12.29 -7.88 -6.56
N ASN A 29 -12.04 -6.57 -6.48
CA ASN A 29 -10.94 -5.88 -7.15
C ASN A 29 -9.63 -5.86 -6.34
N MET A 30 -9.53 -6.63 -5.26
CA MET A 30 -8.31 -6.77 -4.47
C MET A 30 -7.57 -8.06 -4.83
N ILE A 31 -6.32 -7.93 -5.25
CA ILE A 31 -5.45 -9.07 -5.58
C ILE A 31 -4.30 -9.14 -4.56
N PHE A 32 -4.18 -10.28 -3.87
CA PHE A 32 -3.01 -10.58 -3.05
C PHE A 32 -1.94 -11.24 -3.90
N THR A 33 -0.93 -10.48 -4.31
CA THR A 33 0.16 -10.93 -5.20
C THR A 33 1.18 -11.86 -4.51
N GLY A 34 1.09 -12.02 -3.18
CA GLY A 34 2.02 -12.82 -2.40
C GLY A 34 3.33 -12.07 -2.11
N TYR A 35 4.45 -12.80 -2.13
CA TYR A 35 5.78 -12.27 -1.83
C TYR A 35 6.70 -12.35 -3.05
N THR A 36 7.46 -11.29 -3.31
CA THR A 36 8.47 -11.23 -4.36
C THR A 36 9.76 -10.63 -3.82
N HIS A 37 10.90 -11.07 -4.37
CA HIS A 37 12.19 -10.42 -4.14
C HIS A 37 12.48 -9.33 -5.18
N ASP A 38 11.72 -9.31 -6.29
CA ASP A 38 11.84 -8.30 -7.34
C ASP A 38 10.87 -7.14 -7.07
N VAL A 39 11.25 -6.29 -6.12
CA VAL A 39 10.46 -5.12 -5.71
C VAL A 39 10.33 -4.12 -6.87
N LYS A 40 11.34 -4.02 -7.74
CA LYS A 40 11.31 -3.12 -8.90
C LYS A 40 10.27 -3.53 -9.91
N ALA A 41 10.17 -4.81 -10.25
CA ALA A 41 9.13 -5.31 -11.13
C ALA A 41 7.73 -5.07 -10.54
N ALA A 42 7.55 -5.32 -9.23
CA ALA A 42 6.28 -5.08 -8.56
C ALA A 42 5.87 -3.61 -8.55
N LEU A 43 6.79 -2.71 -8.19
CA LEU A 43 6.55 -1.26 -8.23
C LEU A 43 6.31 -0.79 -9.67
N SER A 44 7.05 -1.30 -10.64
CA SER A 44 6.90 -0.92 -12.05
C SER A 44 5.53 -1.25 -12.63
N ALA A 45 4.90 -2.32 -12.13
CA ALA A 45 3.55 -2.72 -12.48
C ALA A 45 2.45 -1.93 -11.77
N SER A 46 2.81 -0.98 -10.88
CA SER A 46 1.85 -0.16 -10.13
C SER A 46 1.84 1.29 -10.60
N ASP A 47 0.66 1.91 -10.61
CA ASP A 47 0.51 3.34 -10.86
C ASP A 47 0.79 4.18 -9.60
N ILE A 48 0.35 3.66 -8.44
CA ILE A 48 0.40 4.35 -7.14
C ILE A 48 0.97 3.42 -6.08
N PHE A 49 1.85 3.96 -5.22
CA PHE A 49 2.32 3.32 -4.00
C PHE A 49 1.60 3.91 -2.77
N PHE A 50 0.90 3.06 -2.01
CA PHE A 50 0.15 3.49 -0.82
C PHE A 50 0.76 2.93 0.47
N PHE A 51 1.14 3.83 1.39
CA PHE A 51 1.76 3.51 2.67
C PHE A 51 1.05 4.20 3.84
N PRO A 52 -0.08 3.65 4.33
CA PRO A 52 -0.90 4.28 5.38
C PRO A 52 -0.37 4.08 6.81
N SER A 53 0.91 3.74 6.99
CA SER A 53 1.47 3.44 8.31
C SER A 53 1.41 4.64 9.24
N ILE A 54 1.08 4.40 10.51
CA ILE A 54 1.07 5.40 11.59
C ILE A 54 2.42 5.51 12.30
N HIS A 55 3.29 4.52 12.12
CA HIS A 55 4.65 4.51 12.64
C HIS A 55 5.62 4.25 11.50
N GLU A 56 6.67 5.05 11.45
CA GLU A 56 7.80 4.86 10.55
C GLU A 56 8.89 4.14 11.36
N THR A 57 9.46 3.09 10.79
CA THR A 57 10.59 2.36 11.41
C THR A 57 11.90 2.49 10.64
N GLN A 58 11.86 2.64 9.31
CA GLN A 58 13.05 2.71 8.44
C GLN A 58 12.82 3.43 7.09
N GLY A 59 11.57 3.61 6.64
CA GLY A 59 11.25 4.40 5.43
C GLY A 59 11.64 3.80 4.09
N LEU A 60 12.35 2.67 4.10
CA LEU A 60 12.91 2.01 2.91
C LEU A 60 11.88 1.78 1.81
N ALA A 61 10.67 1.33 2.15
CA ALA A 61 9.62 1.08 1.17
C ALA A 61 9.20 2.35 0.39
N ILE A 62 9.18 3.51 1.07
CA ILE A 62 8.87 4.80 0.43
C ILE A 62 10.04 5.26 -0.43
N VAL A 63 11.28 5.07 0.04
CA VAL A 63 12.49 5.39 -0.75
C VAL A 63 12.55 4.53 -2.01
N GLU A 64 12.23 3.24 -1.92
CA GLU A 64 12.15 2.33 -3.08
C GLU A 64 11.06 2.77 -4.06
N ALA A 65 9.88 3.15 -3.57
CA ALA A 65 8.80 3.69 -4.41
C ALA A 65 9.22 4.99 -5.13
N ALA A 66 9.86 5.91 -4.40
CA ALA A 66 10.39 7.16 -4.96
C ALA A 66 11.46 6.90 -6.02
N ALA A 67 12.39 5.98 -5.76
CA ALA A 67 13.44 5.60 -6.70
C ALA A 67 12.90 4.92 -7.97
N ASN A 68 11.70 4.34 -7.91
CA ASN A 68 10.99 3.77 -9.06
C ASN A 68 9.96 4.73 -9.68
N ASN A 69 10.01 6.03 -9.34
CA ASN A 69 9.12 7.08 -9.84
C ASN A 69 7.62 6.77 -9.66
N ARG A 70 7.24 6.13 -8.54
CA ARG A 70 5.82 5.90 -8.24
C ARG A 70 5.22 7.11 -7.56
N SER A 71 3.97 7.42 -7.88
CA SER A 71 3.17 8.39 -7.12
C SER A 71 2.93 7.83 -5.72
N ILE A 72 3.34 8.59 -4.69
CA ILE A 72 3.30 8.15 -3.30
C ILE A 72 2.06 8.72 -2.62
N VAL A 73 1.33 7.86 -1.92
CA VAL A 73 0.26 8.22 -1.00
C VAL A 73 0.64 7.70 0.38
N THR A 74 0.76 8.59 1.37
CA THR A 74 1.27 8.24 2.70
C THR A 74 0.50 8.92 3.82
N ARG A 75 0.72 8.50 5.06
CA ARG A 75 0.20 9.20 6.24
C ARG A 75 0.88 10.56 6.39
N ASP A 76 0.12 11.57 6.82
CA ASP A 76 0.70 12.84 7.27
C ASP A 76 1.47 12.62 8.60
N LEU A 77 2.76 12.33 8.49
CA LEU A 77 3.67 12.17 9.64
C LEU A 77 4.82 13.18 9.54
N PRO A 78 5.26 13.77 10.68
CA PRO A 78 6.38 14.72 10.70
C PRO A 78 7.65 14.20 10.01
N VAL A 79 7.99 12.93 10.21
CA VAL A 79 9.18 12.28 9.63
C VAL A 79 9.24 12.32 8.09
N PHE A 80 8.08 12.36 7.43
CA PHE A 80 8.03 12.43 5.97
C PHE A 80 8.17 13.87 5.46
N LYS A 81 7.86 14.88 6.27
CA LYS A 81 7.88 16.29 5.85
C LYS A 81 9.27 16.83 5.57
N GLU A 82 10.31 16.13 6.03
CA GLU A 82 11.70 16.48 5.77
C GLU A 82 12.10 16.32 4.28
N TRP A 83 11.41 15.45 3.54
CA TRP A 83 11.78 15.08 2.16
C TRP A 83 10.59 14.84 1.22
N LEU A 84 9.37 14.74 1.76
CA LEU A 84 8.13 14.69 1.01
C LEU A 84 7.32 15.98 1.23
N THR A 85 6.81 16.53 0.14
CA THR A 85 5.97 17.72 0.09
C THR A 85 4.61 17.36 -0.48
N HIS A 86 3.58 17.54 0.34
CA HIS A 86 2.19 17.28 -0.05
C HIS A 86 1.80 18.07 -1.32
N GLY A 87 1.15 17.39 -2.27
CA GLY A 87 0.70 17.98 -3.53
C GLY A 87 1.79 18.15 -4.59
N HIS A 88 3.06 17.89 -4.24
CA HIS A 88 4.18 18.00 -5.18
C HIS A 88 4.77 16.63 -5.54
N ASN A 89 5.27 15.89 -4.55
CA ASN A 89 5.87 14.56 -4.75
C ASN A 89 5.11 13.44 -4.01
N CYS A 90 4.05 13.78 -3.28
CA CYS A 90 3.17 12.82 -2.62
C CYS A 90 1.79 13.41 -2.33
N LEU A 91 0.83 12.54 -2.04
CA LEU A 91 -0.40 12.87 -1.33
C LEU A 91 -0.28 12.35 0.11
N MET A 92 -0.66 13.19 1.06
CA MET A 92 -0.63 12.90 2.49
C MET A 92 -2.06 12.95 2.99
N GLY A 93 -2.44 12.00 3.86
CA GLY A 93 -3.76 11.97 4.47
C GLY A 93 -3.68 11.57 5.93
N THR A 94 -4.69 11.97 6.71
CA THR A 94 -4.76 11.73 8.16
C THR A 94 -5.74 10.61 8.52
N CYS A 95 -6.79 10.40 7.73
CA CYS A 95 -7.80 9.36 7.92
C CYS A 95 -8.26 8.73 6.58
N VAL A 96 -9.14 7.72 6.64
CA VAL A 96 -9.65 7.00 5.45
C VAL A 96 -10.39 7.93 4.51
N ASP A 97 -11.28 8.78 5.01
CA ASP A 97 -12.05 9.73 4.20
C ASP A 97 -11.12 10.70 3.47
N ASP A 98 -10.06 11.12 4.16
CA ASP A 98 -9.02 11.99 3.64
C ASP A 98 -8.28 11.33 2.46
N PHE A 99 -8.01 10.02 2.53
CA PHE A 99 -7.42 9.27 1.40
C PHE A 99 -8.42 9.08 0.27
N ALA A 100 -9.67 8.73 0.59
CA ALA A 100 -10.73 8.52 -0.40
C ALA A 100 -11.00 9.79 -1.22
N ALA A 101 -11.08 10.95 -0.57
CA ALA A 101 -11.27 12.24 -1.25
C ALA A 101 -10.12 12.57 -2.22
N ARG A 102 -8.89 12.19 -1.87
CA ARG A 102 -7.69 12.49 -2.68
C ARG A 102 -7.47 11.51 -3.83
N LEU A 103 -7.88 10.24 -3.67
CA LEU A 103 -7.78 9.22 -4.71
C LEU A 103 -9.00 9.16 -5.63
N GLY A 104 -10.17 9.56 -5.13
CA GLY A 104 -11.47 9.34 -5.77
C GLY A 104 -11.87 10.34 -6.85
N GLY A 105 -11.11 11.42 -7.07
CA GLY A 105 -11.33 12.32 -8.21
C GLY A 105 -12.79 12.73 -8.47
N GLY A 106 -13.40 13.49 -7.54
CA GLY A 106 -14.58 14.32 -7.81
C GLY A 106 -15.94 13.76 -7.36
N SER A 107 -16.48 14.36 -6.30
CA SER A 107 -17.93 14.54 -6.14
C SER A 107 -18.16 16.02 -5.79
N SER A 108 -18.51 16.80 -6.81
CA SER A 108 -19.44 17.93 -6.65
C SER A 108 -20.86 17.38 -6.61
#